data_AF-A0AAV4SJ36-F1
#
_entry.id   AF-A0AAV4SJ36-F1
#
_cell.length_a   1.000
_cell.length_b   1.000
_cell.length_c   1.000
_cell.angle_alpha   90.00
_cell.angle_beta   90.00
_cell.angle_gamma   90.00
#
_symmetry.space_group_name_H-M   'P 1'
#
loop_
_entity.id
_entity.type
_entity.pdbx_description
1 polymer ?
#
loop_
_entity_poly.entity_id
_entity_poly.type
_entity_poly.pdbx_seq_one_letter_code
_entity_poly.pdbx_strand_id
1 'polypeptide(L)'
;MLVYLGETTTVASTSETTSTTKFLTTPRSCECGKYSRSCRFDYFGRQVCECYPGYVQINNYCYEESTTAVSTTEVRSTAEFSTTPKNCYCGMNSRSCRLDWFGRKMCDCYSGYEQVDGFCLARTTTERPVTTERDCYCGEYSHSCNFDWFGRKVCNCRYGYVQMDGYCSEICNDDKCLYGKCQVMGYGYECRCYEGYTGSRCEKKIQPELGNQTLRWVIQVSLTAAVLIVLIGMFCFWCRMKK
;
A
#
# COMPACT_ATOMS: atom_id res chain seq x y z
N MET A 1 22.95 88.30 -18.04
CA MET A 1 24.40 88.41 -18.28
C MET A 1 25.05 87.13 -17.77
N LEU A 2 26.06 86.64 -18.48
CA LEU A 2 26.60 85.27 -18.58
C LEU A 2 27.12 84.64 -17.25
N VAL A 3 26.86 83.34 -16.97
CA VAL A 3 27.69 82.10 -17.14
C VAL A 3 28.93 82.08 -16.20
N TYR A 4 29.15 81.07 -15.32
CA TYR A 4 29.77 79.73 -15.57
C TYR A 4 29.45 78.75 -14.40
N LEU A 5 28.87 77.57 -14.69
CA LEU A 5 29.45 76.19 -14.71
C LEU A 5 29.88 75.59 -13.35
N GLY A 6 29.16 74.53 -12.93
CA GLY A 6 29.51 73.60 -11.86
C GLY A 6 28.92 72.22 -12.17
N GLU A 7 29.75 71.19 -12.01
CA GLU A 7 29.68 69.89 -12.70
C GLU A 7 28.47 68.99 -12.40
N THR A 8 28.13 68.26 -13.45
CA THR A 8 27.18 67.16 -13.59
C THR A 8 27.70 65.84 -13.00
N THR A 9 26.92 65.21 -12.12
CA THR A 9 26.91 63.75 -11.96
C THR A 9 25.49 63.23 -12.18
N THR A 10 25.02 63.36 -13.42
CA THR A 10 23.92 62.55 -13.94
C THR A 10 24.48 61.19 -14.32
N VAL A 11 24.09 60.13 -13.61
CA VAL A 11 24.32 58.76 -14.09
C VAL A 11 23.45 58.60 -15.33
N ALA A 12 24.07 58.78 -16.49
CA ALA A 12 23.47 58.58 -17.78
C ALA A 12 23.06 57.11 -17.94
N SER A 13 21.77 56.92 -18.19
CA SER A 13 21.23 55.76 -18.88
C SER A 13 21.97 55.58 -20.20
N THR A 14 22.91 54.65 -20.23
CA THR A 14 23.56 54.17 -21.45
C THR A 14 22.71 53.03 -22.01
N SER A 15 22.18 53.29 -23.20
CA SER A 15 21.60 52.30 -24.10
C SER A 15 22.68 51.80 -25.05
N GLU A 16 22.52 50.54 -25.48
CA GLU A 16 23.24 49.87 -26.58
C GLU A 16 24.69 49.45 -26.26
N THR A 17 25.14 48.20 -26.41
CA THR A 17 24.63 47.05 -27.16
C THR A 17 25.12 45.81 -26.44
N THR A 18 24.22 45.00 -25.89
CA THR A 18 24.56 43.61 -25.57
C THR A 18 23.42 42.81 -26.12
N SER A 19 23.76 41.90 -27.03
CA SER A 19 22.83 41.05 -27.77
C SER A 19 22.00 40.24 -26.79
N THR A 20 20.88 40.81 -26.34
CA THR A 20 19.85 40.08 -25.61
C THR A 20 19.19 39.20 -26.65
N THR A 21 19.75 38.01 -26.86
CA THR A 21 18.97 36.92 -27.41
C THR A 21 17.81 36.77 -26.44
N LYS A 22 16.64 37.31 -26.80
CA LYS A 22 15.37 37.00 -26.16
C LYS A 22 15.21 35.50 -26.34
N PHE A 23 15.75 34.73 -25.39
CA PHE A 23 15.42 33.34 -25.25
C PHE A 23 13.95 33.34 -24.91
N LEU A 24 13.15 32.98 -25.92
CA LEU A 24 11.76 32.65 -25.78
C LEU A 24 11.70 31.44 -24.82
N THR A 25 11.73 31.68 -23.51
CA THR A 25 11.51 30.65 -22.49
C THR A 25 10.01 30.43 -22.38
N THR A 26 9.40 30.00 -23.48
CA THR A 26 8.16 29.23 -23.39
C THR A 26 8.54 27.92 -22.71
N PRO A 27 7.93 27.57 -21.56
CA PRO A 27 8.15 26.26 -20.94
C PRO A 27 7.83 25.20 -22.01
N ARG A 28 8.77 24.27 -22.26
CA ARG A 28 8.54 23.17 -23.19
C ARG A 28 7.40 22.33 -22.62
N SER A 29 6.18 22.55 -23.10
CA SER A 29 5.04 21.73 -22.71
C SER A 29 5.21 20.35 -23.32
N CYS A 30 5.00 19.32 -22.49
CA CYS A 30 5.14 17.92 -22.88
C CYS A 30 3.74 17.43 -23.27
N GLU A 31 3.43 17.44 -24.56
CA GLU A 31 2.08 17.16 -25.07
C GLU A 31 2.10 15.98 -26.05
N CYS A 32 1.72 14.80 -25.57
CA CYS A 32 1.71 13.55 -26.34
C CYS A 32 0.33 13.16 -26.90
N GLY A 33 -0.68 14.00 -26.65
CA GLY A 33 -2.07 13.76 -27.04
C GLY A 33 -2.78 12.71 -26.16
N LYS A 34 -4.08 12.55 -26.38
CA LYS A 34 -4.96 11.69 -25.55
C LYS A 34 -4.62 10.20 -25.56
N TYR A 35 -3.80 9.75 -26.52
CA TYR A 35 -3.40 8.34 -26.64
C TYR A 35 -2.06 8.04 -25.96
N SER A 36 -1.69 8.85 -24.97
CA SER A 36 -0.46 8.70 -24.17
C SER A 36 -0.75 8.50 -22.69
N ARG A 37 0.08 7.70 -22.03
CA ARG A 37 0.11 7.44 -20.59
C ARG A 37 1.00 8.42 -19.85
N SER A 38 2.13 8.76 -20.44
CA SER A 38 3.14 9.63 -19.84
C SER A 38 3.96 10.33 -20.92
N CYS A 39 4.56 11.46 -20.54
CA CYS A 39 5.41 12.26 -21.41
C CYS A 39 6.68 12.64 -20.66
N ARG A 40 7.84 12.51 -21.30
CA ARG A 40 9.13 12.96 -20.78
C ARG A 40 10.01 13.51 -21.89
N PHE A 41 11.07 14.24 -21.53
CA PHE A 41 12.11 14.62 -22.48
C PHE A 41 13.34 13.72 -22.30
N ASP A 42 13.98 13.33 -23.40
CA ASP A 42 15.26 12.63 -23.37
C ASP A 42 16.43 13.58 -23.06
N TYR A 43 17.64 13.03 -22.90
CA TYR A 43 18.86 13.80 -22.63
C TYR A 43 19.20 14.81 -23.76
N PHE A 44 18.68 14.58 -24.97
CA PHE A 44 18.84 15.48 -26.12
C PHE A 44 17.71 16.52 -26.20
N GLY A 45 16.78 16.54 -25.24
CA GLY A 45 15.66 17.47 -25.18
C GLY A 45 14.52 17.13 -26.15
N ARG A 46 14.48 15.91 -26.71
CA ARG A 46 13.39 15.43 -27.56
C ARG A 46 12.26 14.86 -26.72
N GLN A 47 11.02 15.10 -27.14
CA GLN A 47 9.85 14.59 -26.46
C GLN A 47 9.70 13.09 -26.72
N VAL A 48 9.54 12.33 -25.64
CA VAL A 48 9.31 10.88 -25.66
C VAL A 48 7.98 10.60 -24.96
N CYS A 49 7.09 9.98 -25.70
CA CYS A 49 5.73 9.67 -25.32
C CYS A 49 5.58 8.18 -25.02
N GLU A 50 4.97 7.84 -23.90
CA GLU A 50 4.55 6.48 -23.63
C GLU A 50 3.12 6.29 -24.14
N CYS A 51 2.94 5.68 -25.31
CA CYS A 51 1.62 5.51 -25.93
C CYS A 51 0.83 4.33 -25.33
N TYR A 52 -0.50 4.38 -25.41
CA TYR A 52 -1.35 3.22 -25.12
C TYR A 52 -1.12 2.09 -26.16
N PRO A 53 -1.46 0.82 -25.84
CA PRO A 53 -1.26 -0.29 -26.77
C PRO A 53 -2.07 -0.09 -28.06
N GLY A 54 -1.47 -0.40 -29.22
CA GLY A 54 -2.07 -0.12 -30.54
C GLY A 54 -1.78 1.28 -31.08
N TYR A 55 -1.07 2.11 -30.31
CA TYR A 55 -0.63 3.44 -30.73
C TYR A 55 0.90 3.52 -30.72
N VAL A 56 1.44 4.23 -31.69
CA VAL A 56 2.88 4.48 -31.85
C VAL A 56 3.18 5.97 -31.78
N GLN A 57 4.32 6.32 -31.20
CA GLN A 57 4.77 7.71 -31.21
C GLN A 57 5.26 8.07 -32.61
N ILE A 58 4.62 9.06 -33.23
CA ILE A 58 5.08 9.68 -34.47
C ILE A 58 5.29 11.17 -34.16
N ASN A 59 6.52 11.64 -34.34
CA ASN A 59 6.96 12.95 -33.86
C ASN A 59 6.72 13.10 -32.35
N ASN A 60 5.90 14.07 -31.94
CA ASN A 60 5.61 14.36 -30.53
C ASN A 60 4.26 13.81 -30.06
N TYR A 61 3.55 13.01 -30.87
CA TYR A 61 2.19 12.54 -30.54
C TYR A 61 2.01 11.05 -30.79
N CYS A 62 1.07 10.45 -30.09
CA CYS A 62 0.69 9.05 -30.28
C CYS A 62 -0.43 8.92 -31.32
N TYR A 63 -0.24 8.06 -32.32
CA TYR A 63 -1.19 7.77 -33.40
C TYR A 63 -1.44 6.27 -33.54
N GLU A 64 -2.61 5.91 -34.08
CA GLU A 64 -2.99 4.52 -34.30
C GLU A 64 -2.19 3.91 -35.46
N GLU A 65 -1.80 2.65 -35.33
CA GLU A 65 -0.96 1.96 -36.31
C GLU A 65 -1.76 1.70 -37.62
N SER A 66 -1.47 2.46 -38.68
CA SER A 66 -2.09 2.26 -39.98
C SER A 66 -1.48 1.06 -40.70
N THR A 67 -2.26 0.00 -40.88
CA THR A 67 -1.91 -1.23 -41.57
C THR A 67 -1.85 -1.03 -43.09
N THR A 68 -0.77 -0.43 -43.59
CA THR A 68 -0.42 -0.50 -45.02
C THR A 68 0.82 -1.36 -45.20
N ALA A 69 0.58 -2.66 -45.41
CA ALA A 69 1.59 -3.62 -45.84
C ALA A 69 2.13 -3.22 -47.22
N VAL A 70 3.38 -2.76 -47.28
CA VAL A 70 4.13 -2.66 -48.53
C VAL A 70 4.78 -4.02 -48.78
N SER A 71 4.25 -4.69 -49.79
CA SER A 71 4.79 -5.90 -50.40
C SER A 71 6.08 -5.57 -51.14
N THR A 72 7.19 -6.22 -50.78
CA THR A 72 8.32 -6.43 -51.71
C THR A 72 8.67 -7.91 -51.73
N THR A 73 8.20 -8.57 -52.78
CA THR A 73 8.70 -9.82 -53.33
C THR A 73 10.20 -9.71 -53.64
N GLU A 74 11.02 -10.59 -53.06
CA GLU A 74 12.12 -11.26 -53.76
C GLU A 74 12.59 -12.48 -52.94
N VAL A 75 12.40 -13.67 -53.53
CA VAL A 75 12.85 -14.95 -52.99
C VAL A 75 14.32 -15.17 -53.38
N ARG A 76 15.22 -15.25 -52.39
CA ARG A 76 16.46 -16.04 -52.52
C ARG A 76 16.93 -16.54 -51.15
N SER A 77 16.91 -17.86 -51.01
CA SER A 77 17.24 -18.62 -49.81
C SER A 77 18.73 -18.57 -49.47
N THR A 78 19.06 -17.92 -48.35
CA THR A 78 20.20 -18.26 -47.49
C THR A 78 19.82 -17.87 -46.07
N ALA A 79 19.69 -18.87 -45.18
CA ALA A 79 19.46 -18.77 -43.72
C ALA A 79 18.76 -17.48 -43.24
N GLU A 80 17.44 -17.52 -43.10
CA GLU A 80 16.64 -16.42 -42.56
C GLU A 80 17.02 -16.17 -41.09
N PHE A 81 17.96 -15.26 -40.87
CA PHE A 81 18.01 -14.48 -39.65
C PHE A 81 16.76 -13.60 -39.65
N SER A 82 15.73 -14.04 -38.94
CA SER A 82 14.44 -13.34 -38.84
C SER A 82 14.63 -11.90 -38.35
N THR A 83 14.70 -10.95 -39.28
CA THR A 83 14.77 -9.50 -39.03
C THR A 83 13.39 -8.88 -38.81
N THR A 84 12.38 -9.68 -38.45
CA THR A 84 11.17 -9.15 -37.82
C THR A 84 11.58 -8.42 -36.54
N PRO A 85 11.24 -7.14 -36.34
CA PRO A 85 11.49 -6.45 -35.07
C PRO A 85 10.86 -7.29 -33.96
N LYS A 86 11.69 -7.94 -33.13
CA LYS A 86 11.18 -8.72 -32.02
C LYS A 86 10.51 -7.74 -31.08
N ASN A 87 9.18 -7.73 -31.06
CA ASN A 87 8.45 -6.84 -30.19
C ASN A 87 8.72 -7.22 -28.73
N CYS A 88 9.08 -6.23 -27.92
CA CYS A 88 9.33 -6.45 -26.49
C CYS A 88 8.00 -6.39 -25.74
N TYR A 89 7.15 -7.39 -25.98
CA TYR A 89 5.88 -7.54 -25.28
C TYR A 89 5.92 -8.77 -24.37
N CYS A 90 5.85 -8.51 -23.07
CA CYS A 90 5.89 -9.50 -22.00
C CYS A 90 4.50 -9.79 -21.39
N GLY A 91 3.42 -9.35 -22.03
CA GLY A 91 2.08 -9.41 -21.45
C GLY A 91 1.76 -8.21 -20.55
N MET A 92 0.49 -8.10 -20.14
CA MET A 92 0.01 -6.97 -19.32
C MET A 92 0.58 -6.96 -17.90
N ASN A 93 1.16 -8.08 -17.45
CA ASN A 93 1.71 -8.24 -16.11
C ASN A 93 3.21 -7.94 -16.01
N SER A 94 3.77 -7.22 -16.99
CA SER A 94 5.17 -6.78 -16.98
C SER A 94 5.33 -5.30 -16.63
N ARG A 95 6.27 -4.99 -15.73
CA ARG A 95 6.76 -3.63 -15.43
C ARG A 95 7.65 -3.09 -16.53
N SER A 96 8.49 -3.95 -17.10
CA SER A 96 9.37 -3.59 -18.20
C SER A 96 9.78 -4.82 -19.02
N CYS A 97 10.26 -4.58 -20.23
CA CYS A 97 10.77 -5.61 -21.12
C CYS A 97 12.08 -5.11 -21.74
N ARG A 98 13.09 -5.98 -21.79
CA ARG A 98 14.29 -5.79 -22.59
C ARG A 98 14.58 -7.05 -23.41
N LEU A 99 15.31 -6.90 -24.51
CA LEU A 99 15.79 -8.04 -25.29
C LEU A 99 17.25 -8.33 -24.92
N ASP A 100 17.62 -9.60 -24.84
CA ASP A 100 19.02 -10.00 -24.75
C ASP A 100 19.71 -9.99 -26.13
N TRP A 101 21.01 -10.26 -26.17
CA TRP A 101 21.80 -10.30 -27.41
C TRP A 101 21.36 -11.39 -28.40
N PHE A 102 20.63 -12.41 -27.93
CA PHE A 102 20.03 -13.47 -28.74
C PHE A 102 18.59 -13.11 -29.17
N GLY A 103 18.11 -11.93 -28.79
CA GLY A 103 16.76 -11.45 -29.02
C GLY A 103 15.70 -12.26 -28.24
N ARG A 104 16.04 -12.83 -27.09
CA ARG A 104 15.06 -13.38 -26.14
C ARG A 104 14.52 -12.26 -25.28
N LYS A 105 13.24 -12.32 -24.96
CA LYS A 105 12.60 -11.39 -24.04
C LYS A 105 13.17 -11.59 -22.64
N MET A 106 13.46 -10.52 -21.94
CA MET A 106 13.77 -10.49 -20.52
C MET A 106 12.76 -9.56 -19.86
N CYS A 107 11.81 -10.16 -19.15
CA CYS A 107 10.67 -9.44 -18.59
C CYS A 107 10.89 -9.15 -17.11
N ASP A 108 10.63 -7.91 -16.69
CA ASP A 108 10.41 -7.58 -15.29
C ASP A 108 8.92 -7.69 -15.01
N CYS A 109 8.50 -8.66 -14.19
CA CYS A 109 7.09 -8.95 -13.94
C CYS A 109 6.59 -8.25 -12.66
N TYR A 110 5.29 -7.91 -12.60
CA TYR A 110 4.66 -7.51 -11.35
C TYR A 110 4.67 -8.67 -10.34
N SER A 111 4.57 -8.35 -9.05
CA SER A 111 4.55 -9.35 -7.97
C SER A 111 3.44 -10.38 -8.20
N GLY A 112 3.76 -11.68 -8.10
CA GLY A 112 2.82 -12.79 -8.35
C GLY A 112 2.87 -13.35 -9.79
N TYR A 113 3.70 -12.78 -10.66
CA TYR A 113 3.88 -13.22 -12.04
C TYR A 113 5.35 -13.56 -12.32
N GLU A 114 5.59 -14.56 -13.17
CA GLU A 114 6.91 -15.05 -13.53
C GLU A 114 7.05 -15.11 -15.06
N GLN A 115 8.29 -14.93 -15.55
CA GLN A 115 8.56 -15.03 -16.98
C GLN A 115 8.55 -16.49 -17.42
N VAL A 116 7.52 -16.87 -18.17
CA VAL A 116 7.36 -18.20 -18.77
C VAL A 116 7.22 -18.01 -20.28
N ASP A 117 8.10 -18.64 -21.05
CA ASP A 117 8.15 -18.54 -22.52
C ASP A 117 8.11 -17.10 -23.07
N GLY A 118 8.71 -16.16 -22.34
CA GLY A 118 8.79 -14.76 -22.76
C GLY A 118 7.59 -13.89 -22.39
N PHE A 119 6.68 -14.37 -21.54
CA PHE A 119 5.53 -13.62 -21.02
C PHE A 119 5.43 -13.74 -19.50
N CYS A 120 4.91 -12.70 -18.84
CA CYS A 120 4.63 -12.68 -17.42
C CYS A 120 3.28 -13.37 -17.15
N LEU A 121 3.35 -14.64 -16.76
CA LEU A 121 2.18 -15.47 -16.45
C LEU A 121 2.06 -15.69 -14.94
N ALA A 122 0.83 -15.87 -14.46
CA ALA A 122 0.59 -16.26 -13.08
C ALA A 122 1.05 -17.71 -12.88
N ARG A 123 1.56 -18.05 -11.69
CA ARG A 123 1.98 -19.43 -11.38
C ARG A 123 0.79 -20.41 -11.44
N THR A 124 0.70 -21.18 -12.52
CA THR A 124 -0.23 -22.31 -12.63
C THR A 124 0.48 -23.58 -12.12
N THR A 125 0.26 -23.90 -10.85
CA THR A 125 0.82 -25.12 -10.24
C THR A 125 -0.10 -26.32 -10.51
N THR A 126 0.11 -27.03 -11.62
CA THR A 126 -0.64 -28.28 -11.91
C THR A 126 0.00 -29.57 -11.42
N GLU A 127 1.15 -29.59 -10.73
CA GLU A 127 1.64 -30.81 -10.07
C GLU A 127 2.37 -30.45 -8.76
N ARG A 128 1.85 -30.87 -7.59
CA ARG A 128 2.38 -30.55 -6.25
C ARG A 128 3.28 -31.68 -5.71
N PRO A 129 4.30 -31.34 -4.91
CA PRO A 129 4.17 -31.50 -3.46
C PRO A 129 4.49 -30.22 -2.66
N VAL A 130 3.94 -30.16 -1.46
CA VAL A 130 3.87 -29.01 -0.55
C VAL A 130 5.25 -28.51 -0.09
N THR A 131 5.66 -27.35 -0.60
CA THR A 131 6.33 -26.30 0.19
C THR A 131 5.74 -24.93 -0.19
N THR A 132 4.64 -24.56 0.46
CA THR A 132 4.27 -23.19 0.87
C THR A 132 4.79 -22.04 0.00
N GLU A 133 3.97 -21.61 -0.96
CA GLU A 133 3.57 -20.21 -1.21
C GLU A 133 4.54 -19.13 -0.70
N ARG A 134 5.59 -18.82 -1.46
CA ARG A 134 6.47 -17.66 -1.22
C ARG A 134 6.17 -16.52 -2.18
N ASP A 135 4.91 -16.17 -2.31
CA ASP A 135 4.52 -14.95 -3.00
C ASP A 135 4.62 -13.80 -2.00
N CYS A 136 5.47 -12.80 -2.28
CA CYS A 136 5.69 -11.63 -1.42
C CYS A 136 4.55 -10.60 -1.55
N TYR A 137 3.30 -11.08 -1.58
CA TYR A 137 2.12 -10.24 -1.68
C TYR A 137 1.57 -9.96 -0.29
N CYS A 138 1.60 -8.69 0.13
CA CYS A 138 1.20 -8.26 1.47
C CYS A 138 -0.13 -7.49 1.48
N GLY A 139 -0.89 -7.49 0.38
CA GLY A 139 -2.07 -6.66 0.21
C GLY A 139 -1.76 -5.24 -0.32
N GLU A 140 -2.80 -4.49 -0.64
CA GLU A 140 -2.71 -3.13 -1.21
C GLU A 140 -2.09 -2.10 -0.25
N TYR A 141 -2.21 -2.35 1.06
CA TYR A 141 -1.70 -1.48 2.11
C TYR A 141 -0.21 -1.69 2.44
N SER A 142 0.50 -2.44 1.61
CA SER A 142 1.94 -2.65 1.74
C SER A 142 2.74 -1.60 0.95
N HIS A 143 3.80 -1.08 1.55
CA HIS A 143 4.85 -0.32 0.86
C HIS A 143 5.87 -1.25 0.20
N SER A 144 6.27 -2.31 0.89
CA SER A 144 7.22 -3.30 0.39
C SER A 144 7.08 -4.61 1.17
N CYS A 145 7.68 -5.66 0.63
CA CYS A 145 7.69 -6.98 1.22
C CYS A 145 9.11 -7.55 1.12
N ASN A 146 9.56 -8.24 2.16
CA ASN A 146 10.79 -9.02 2.15
C ASN A 146 10.57 -10.37 2.85
N PHE A 147 11.56 -11.26 2.77
CA PHE A 147 11.56 -12.49 3.54
C PHE A 147 12.66 -12.42 4.58
N ASP A 148 12.38 -12.89 5.80
CA ASP A 148 13.41 -13.04 6.82
C ASP A 148 14.32 -14.25 6.53
N TRP A 149 15.34 -14.45 7.37
CA TRP A 149 16.28 -15.57 7.22
C TRP A 149 15.62 -16.95 7.34
N PHE A 150 14.45 -17.03 7.96
CA PHE A 150 13.66 -18.26 8.06
C PHE A 150 12.70 -18.44 6.87
N GLY A 151 12.75 -17.55 5.87
CA GLY A 151 11.89 -17.57 4.70
C GLY A 151 10.46 -17.13 4.98
N ARG A 152 10.19 -16.49 6.14
CA ARG A 152 8.87 -15.95 6.48
C ARG A 152 8.68 -14.59 5.83
N LYS A 153 7.50 -14.35 5.29
CA LYS A 153 7.14 -13.08 4.67
C LYS A 153 7.03 -11.98 5.73
N VAL A 154 7.74 -10.89 5.54
CA VAL A 154 7.69 -9.69 6.38
C VAL A 154 7.19 -8.52 5.52
N CYS A 155 6.09 -7.92 5.96
CA CYS A 155 5.41 -6.86 5.24
C CYS A 155 5.77 -5.51 5.85
N ASN A 156 6.26 -4.58 5.04
CA ASN A 156 6.36 -3.18 5.40
C ASN A 156 5.02 -2.51 5.03
N CYS A 157 4.23 -2.16 6.04
CA CYS A 157 2.86 -1.65 5.88
C CYS A 157 2.83 -0.12 5.89
N ARG A 158 1.82 0.44 5.21
CA ARG A 158 1.50 1.87 5.24
C ARG A 158 1.11 2.32 6.66
N TYR A 159 1.24 3.61 6.94
CA TYR A 159 0.80 4.19 8.21
C TYR A 159 -0.68 3.88 8.48
N GLY A 160 -1.00 3.41 9.69
CA GLY A 160 -2.34 2.95 10.06
C GLY A 160 -2.60 1.45 9.84
N TYR A 161 -1.63 0.72 9.28
CA TYR A 161 -1.73 -0.71 9.00
C TYR A 161 -0.61 -1.50 9.67
N VAL A 162 -0.88 -2.75 10.01
CA VAL A 162 0.08 -3.68 10.64
C VAL A 162 0.03 -5.04 9.98
N GLN A 163 1.14 -5.77 10.07
CA GLN A 163 1.20 -7.13 9.57
C GLN A 163 0.42 -8.07 10.50
N MET A 164 -0.66 -8.65 9.99
CA MET A 164 -1.43 -9.71 10.62
C MET A 164 -1.67 -10.82 9.60
N ASP A 165 -1.45 -12.08 10.01
CA ASP A 165 -1.65 -13.27 9.17
C ASP A 165 -0.96 -13.20 7.80
N GLY A 166 0.17 -12.49 7.73
CA GLY A 166 0.93 -12.30 6.50
C GLY A 166 0.40 -11.20 5.57
N TYR A 167 -0.54 -10.37 5.98
CA TYR A 167 -1.05 -9.24 5.18
C TYR A 167 -1.04 -7.94 5.98
N CYS A 168 -0.96 -6.81 5.30
CA CYS A 168 -1.16 -5.50 5.92
C CYS A 168 -2.65 -5.29 6.14
N SER A 169 -3.07 -5.26 7.40
CA SER A 169 -4.45 -5.03 7.82
C SER A 169 -4.53 -3.76 8.64
N GLU A 170 -5.69 -3.09 8.60
CA GLU A 170 -5.92 -1.89 9.40
C GLU A 170 -5.76 -2.20 10.89
N ILE A 171 -5.08 -1.29 11.59
CA ILE A 171 -4.89 -1.38 13.05
C ILE A 171 -6.25 -1.34 13.76
N CYS A 172 -7.13 -0.45 13.29
CA CYS A 172 -8.50 -0.30 13.74
C CYS A 172 -9.45 -0.74 12.64
N ASN A 173 -10.32 -1.70 12.95
CA ASN A 173 -11.47 -2.07 12.14
C ASN A 173 -12.71 -2.15 13.04
N ASP A 174 -13.89 -2.25 12.43
CA ASP A 174 -15.18 -2.25 13.15
C ASP A 174 -15.28 -3.38 14.19
N ASP A 175 -14.56 -4.48 13.98
CA ASP A 175 -14.59 -5.65 14.87
C ASP A 175 -13.59 -5.57 16.03
N LYS A 176 -12.61 -4.65 16.02
CA LYS A 176 -11.61 -4.56 17.10
C LYS A 176 -12.26 -4.21 18.44
N CYS A 177 -13.19 -3.25 18.44
CA CYS A 177 -13.88 -2.77 19.64
C CYS A 177 -15.39 -2.98 19.49
N LEU A 178 -15.97 -3.91 20.24
CA LEU A 178 -17.39 -4.27 20.15
C LEU A 178 -18.32 -3.12 20.56
N TYR A 179 -18.02 -2.51 21.71
CA TYR A 179 -18.79 -1.40 22.28
C TYR A 179 -17.87 -0.25 22.68
N GLY A 180 -17.10 0.26 21.71
CA GLY A 180 -16.18 1.36 21.94
C GLY A 180 -15.62 1.96 20.65
N LYS A 181 -14.82 3.03 20.79
CA LYS A 181 -14.07 3.61 19.68
C LYS A 181 -12.65 3.07 19.67
N CYS A 182 -12.21 2.56 18.53
CA CYS A 182 -10.82 2.15 18.33
C CYS A 182 -9.92 3.37 18.12
N GLN A 183 -8.77 3.39 18.80
CA GLN A 183 -7.74 4.41 18.67
C GLN A 183 -6.40 3.76 18.33
N VAL A 184 -5.73 4.27 17.31
CA VAL A 184 -4.40 3.79 16.91
C VAL A 184 -3.36 4.30 17.91
N MET A 185 -2.63 3.38 18.52
CA MET A 185 -1.54 3.64 19.48
C MET A 185 -0.23 3.05 18.92
N GLY A 186 0.49 3.86 18.14
CA GLY A 186 1.73 3.43 17.49
C GLY A 186 1.49 2.30 16.47
N TYR A 187 2.00 1.10 16.75
CA TYR A 187 1.78 -0.12 15.96
C TYR A 187 0.67 -1.02 16.54
N GLY A 188 -0.11 -0.53 17.49
CA GLY A 188 -1.22 -1.25 18.11
C GLY A 188 -2.48 -0.39 18.18
N TYR A 189 -3.51 -0.91 18.83
CA TYR A 189 -4.75 -0.17 19.08
C TYR A 189 -5.18 -0.27 20.54
N GLU A 190 -5.97 0.69 20.96
CA GLU A 190 -6.67 0.69 22.24
C GLU A 190 -8.16 1.00 22.02
N CYS A 191 -9.02 0.32 22.78
CA CYS A 191 -10.46 0.54 22.73
C CYS A 191 -10.90 1.49 23.83
N ARG A 192 -11.45 2.65 23.45
CA ARG A 192 -12.15 3.53 24.38
C ARG A 192 -13.62 3.10 24.48
N CYS A 193 -13.96 2.38 25.55
CA CYS A 193 -15.30 1.82 25.74
C CYS A 193 -16.38 2.88 25.94
N TYR A 194 -17.58 2.59 25.45
CA TYR A 194 -18.78 3.35 25.76
C TYR A 194 -19.21 3.13 27.22
N GLU A 195 -20.04 4.03 27.73
CA GLU A 195 -20.55 3.92 29.10
C GLU A 195 -21.25 2.57 29.34
N GLY A 196 -20.98 1.96 30.48
CA GLY A 196 -21.52 0.65 30.82
C GLY A 196 -20.81 -0.53 30.16
N TYR A 197 -19.67 -0.33 29.48
CA TYR A 197 -18.84 -1.40 28.93
C TYR A 197 -17.39 -1.34 29.40
N THR A 198 -16.75 -2.50 29.49
CA THR A 198 -15.35 -2.68 29.90
C THR A 198 -14.74 -3.91 29.21
N GLY A 199 -13.44 -4.15 29.42
CA GLY A 199 -12.66 -5.18 28.73
C GLY A 199 -11.81 -4.62 27.59
N SER A 200 -10.84 -5.40 27.15
CA SER A 200 -9.85 -4.98 26.14
C SER A 200 -10.46 -4.64 24.77
N ARG A 201 -11.62 -5.25 24.46
CA ARG A 201 -12.42 -4.99 23.25
C ARG A 201 -13.79 -4.42 23.60
N CYS A 202 -13.96 -3.95 24.83
CA CYS A 202 -15.24 -3.47 25.36
C CYS A 202 -16.36 -4.52 25.32
N GLU A 203 -16.00 -5.80 25.46
CA GLU A 203 -16.90 -6.94 25.32
C GLU A 203 -17.76 -7.21 26.56
N LYS A 204 -17.40 -6.63 27.71
CA LYS A 204 -18.07 -6.89 28.99
C LYS A 204 -18.99 -5.74 29.33
N LYS A 205 -20.27 -6.01 29.55
CA LYS A 205 -21.18 -5.03 30.15
C LYS A 205 -20.84 -4.89 31.63
N ILE A 206 -20.65 -3.65 32.08
CA ILE A 206 -20.53 -3.31 33.50
C ILE A 206 -21.88 -3.65 34.12
N GLN A 207 -21.94 -4.77 34.82
CA GLN A 207 -23.09 -5.07 35.65
C GLN A 207 -22.96 -4.19 36.89
N PRO A 208 -23.96 -3.37 37.24
CA PRO A 208 -23.99 -2.81 38.57
C PRO A 208 -23.96 -4.01 39.52
N GLU A 209 -23.00 -4.01 40.44
CA GLU A 209 -22.94 -4.91 41.60
C GLU A 209 -24.20 -4.66 42.44
N LEU A 210 -25.36 -5.12 41.98
CA LEU A 210 -26.60 -5.00 42.72
C LEU A 210 -26.57 -6.04 43.83
N GLY A 211 -25.83 -5.73 44.89
CA GLY A 211 -26.02 -6.15 46.28
C GLY A 211 -26.17 -7.64 46.59
N ASN A 212 -25.98 -8.54 45.62
CA ASN A 212 -26.38 -9.94 45.79
C ASN A 212 -25.33 -10.75 46.54
N GLN A 213 -24.05 -10.39 46.42
CA GLN A 213 -23.02 -11.03 47.24
C GLN A 213 -23.18 -10.62 48.70
N THR A 214 -23.31 -9.34 49.01
CA THR A 214 -23.45 -8.84 50.39
C THR A 214 -24.73 -9.37 51.05
N LEU A 215 -25.85 -9.39 50.33
CA LEU A 215 -27.12 -9.91 50.85
C LEU A 215 -27.05 -11.44 51.10
N ARG A 216 -26.43 -12.21 50.21
CA ARG A 216 -26.24 -13.65 50.41
C ARG A 216 -25.37 -13.96 51.62
N TRP A 217 -24.28 -13.22 51.83
CA TRP A 217 -23.43 -13.35 53.01
C TRP A 217 -24.19 -13.00 54.30
N VAL A 218 -24.96 -11.92 54.29
CA VAL A 218 -25.78 -11.50 55.45
C VAL A 218 -26.84 -12.55 55.79
N ILE A 219 -27.52 -13.11 54.79
CA ILE A 219 -28.51 -14.18 54.99
C ILE A 219 -27.83 -15.45 55.53
N GLN A 220 -26.69 -15.85 54.98
CA GLN A 220 -25.92 -17.01 55.43
C GLN A 220 -25.47 -16.86 56.89
N VAL A 221 -24.86 -15.73 57.26
CA VAL A 221 -24.40 -15.47 58.63
C VAL A 221 -25.58 -15.45 59.60
N SER A 222 -26.69 -14.82 59.22
CA SER A 222 -27.90 -14.77 60.06
C SER A 222 -28.50 -16.16 60.32
N LEU A 223 -28.60 -17.01 59.28
CA LEU A 223 -29.10 -18.38 59.43
C LEU A 223 -28.18 -19.25 60.30
N THR A 224 -26.85 -19.14 60.13
CA THR A 224 -25.90 -19.90 60.95
C THR A 224 -25.95 -19.50 62.42
N ALA A 225 -26.07 -18.20 62.71
CA ALA A 225 -26.22 -17.70 64.07
C ALA A 225 -27.51 -18.21 64.74
N ALA A 226 -28.65 -18.20 64.03
CA ALA A 226 -29.91 -18.69 64.54
C ALA A 226 -29.85 -20.19 64.91
N VAL A 227 -29.23 -21.02 64.06
CA VAL A 227 -29.05 -22.46 64.34
C VAL A 227 -28.18 -22.69 65.57
N LEU A 228 -27.07 -21.94 65.72
CA LEU A 228 -26.21 -22.04 66.90
C LEU A 228 -26.95 -21.67 68.19
N ILE A 229 -27.76 -20.60 68.16
CA ILE A 229 -28.57 -20.19 69.32
C ILE A 229 -29.55 -21.30 69.72
N VAL A 230 -30.21 -21.94 68.74
CA VAL A 230 -31.13 -23.06 69.01
C VAL A 230 -30.39 -24.28 69.58
N LEU A 231 -29.23 -24.63 69.03
CA LEU A 231 -28.42 -25.75 69.52
C LEU A 231 -27.90 -25.53 70.94
N ILE A 232 -27.44 -24.31 71.25
CA ILE A 232 -27.03 -23.92 72.61
C ILE A 232 -28.23 -23.98 73.55
N GLY A 233 -29.39 -23.49 73.13
CA GLY A 233 -30.64 -23.57 73.91
C GLY A 233 -31.05 -25.00 74.23
N MET A 234 -31.04 -25.88 73.23
CA MET A 234 -31.33 -27.31 73.39
C MET A 234 -30.33 -28.01 74.33
N PHE A 235 -29.04 -27.69 74.20
CA PHE A 235 -28.01 -28.22 75.08
C PHE A 235 -28.19 -27.75 76.53
N CYS A 236 -28.48 -26.47 76.74
CA CYS A 236 -28.78 -25.91 78.06
C CYS A 236 -30.01 -26.55 78.69
N PHE A 237 -31.08 -26.75 77.91
CA PHE A 237 -32.29 -27.43 78.37
C PHE A 237 -32.01 -28.89 78.75
N TRP A 238 -31.26 -29.62 77.92
CA TRP A 238 -30.87 -31.00 78.21
C TRP A 238 -30.00 -31.12 79.46
N CYS A 239 -29.05 -30.21 79.68
CA CYS A 239 -28.25 -30.13 80.90
C CYS A 239 -29.08 -29.86 82.15
N ARG A 240 -30.16 -29.06 82.05
CA ARG A 240 -31.09 -28.83 83.17
C ARG A 240 -31.97 -30.04 83.49
N MET A 241 -32.33 -30.84 82.48
CA MET A 241 -33.14 -32.04 82.65
C MET A 241 -32.35 -33.22 83.25
N LYS A 242 -31.01 -33.19 83.22
CA LYS A 242 -30.12 -34.23 83.76
C LYS A 242 -29.63 -33.98 85.19
N LYS A 243 -30.09 -32.89 85.83
CA LYS A 243 -29.81 -32.55 87.25
C LYS A 243 -31.01 -32.89 88.11
#